data_AF-A0A3D2TZV4-F1
#
_entry.id   AF-A0A3D2TZV4-F1
#
_cell.length_a   1.000
_cell.length_b   1.000
_cell.length_c   1.000
_cell.angle_alpha   90.00
_cell.angle_beta   90.00
_cell.angle_gamma   90.00
#
_symmetry.space_group_name_H-M   'P 1'
#
loop_
_entity.id
_entity.type
_entity.pdbx_description
1 polymer ?
#
loop_
_entity_poly.entity_id
_entity_poly.type
_entity_poly.pdbx_seq_one_letter_code
_entity_poly.pdbx_strand_id
1 'polypeptide(L)'
;LAYGGFVAISGWVQSDSSGEIPHRPWAAMVMAGLLLAMAAEGGVFASRIFHDERKSGTLPVTLGFPLPTWRIVVEKLGGGSLALLPVIAWFLFATRIDETVFQDLVTDYRTWMVGLVYLVLVHLVVLLSLYVRWGALPLALALVVILAGCGFPLMWLPATALGAATGSEDAMVLPAIYACGVVVAVLLAMIVLRLKAVAAE
;
A
#
# COMPACT_ATOMS: atom_id res chain seq x y z
N LEU A 1 -13.85 -16.08 6.23
CA LEU A 1 -13.47 -17.51 6.25
C LEU A 1 -12.00 -17.71 5.88
N ALA A 2 -11.51 -17.17 4.77
CA ALA A 2 -10.10 -17.33 4.35
C ALA A 2 -9.09 -16.84 5.42
N TYR A 3 -9.22 -15.62 5.96
CA TYR A 3 -8.30 -15.11 6.99
C TYR A 3 -8.38 -15.90 8.31
N GLY A 4 -9.59 -16.30 8.72
CA GLY A 4 -9.77 -17.16 9.89
C GLY A 4 -9.11 -18.54 9.72
N GLY A 5 -9.15 -19.09 8.50
CA GLY A 5 -8.41 -20.30 8.14
C GLY A 5 -6.90 -20.10 8.22
N PHE A 6 -6.38 -18.97 7.72
CA PHE A 6 -4.97 -18.63 7.83
C PHE A 6 -4.51 -18.48 9.30
N VAL A 7 -5.30 -17.84 10.15
CA VAL A 7 -5.03 -17.71 11.59
C VAL A 7 -5.04 -19.09 12.27
N ALA A 8 -5.97 -19.97 11.91
CA ALA A 8 -6.04 -21.32 12.46
C ALA A 8 -4.83 -22.19 12.02
N ILE A 9 -4.47 -22.13 10.74
CA ILE A 9 -3.33 -22.88 10.18
C ILE A 9 -2.01 -22.39 10.78
N SER A 10 -1.81 -21.07 10.88
CA SER A 10 -0.61 -20.51 11.51
C SER A 10 -0.46 -20.92 12.97
N GLY A 11 -1.56 -20.98 13.72
CA GLY A 11 -1.55 -21.48 15.10
C GLY A 11 -1.19 -22.96 15.19
N TRP A 12 -1.68 -23.78 14.26
CA TRP A 12 -1.33 -25.20 14.18
C TRP A 12 0.14 -25.43 13.77
N VAL A 13 0.68 -24.60 12.87
CA VAL A 13 2.10 -24.66 12.48
C VAL A 13 3.03 -24.27 13.63
N GLN A 14 2.61 -23.37 14.50
CA GLN A 14 3.40 -22.92 15.66
C GLN A 14 3.23 -23.79 16.91
N SER A 15 2.28 -24.72 16.94
CA SER A 15 2.05 -25.55 18.14
C SER A 15 3.24 -26.50 18.33
N ASP A 16 3.89 -26.40 19.50
CA ASP A 16 4.95 -27.32 19.87
C ASP A 16 4.36 -28.71 20.24
N SER A 17 5.22 -29.72 20.40
CA SER A 17 4.87 -31.09 20.80
C SER A 17 4.09 -31.20 22.12
N SER A 18 4.13 -30.15 22.96
CA SER A 18 3.36 -29.98 24.20
C SER A 18 1.96 -29.38 24.01
N GLY A 19 1.65 -28.86 22.82
CA GLY A 19 0.41 -28.13 22.53
C GLY A 19 0.41 -26.66 22.96
N GLU A 20 1.52 -26.14 23.49
CA GLU A 20 1.65 -24.72 23.81
C GLU A 20 2.01 -23.93 22.55
N ILE A 21 1.31 -22.82 22.33
CA ILE A 21 1.54 -21.92 21.20
C ILE A 21 2.34 -20.72 21.71
N PRO A 22 3.59 -20.51 21.26
CA PRO A 22 4.34 -19.32 21.63
C PRO A 22 3.65 -18.07 21.03
N HIS A 23 3.11 -17.22 21.90
CA HIS A 23 2.22 -16.10 21.52
C HIS A 23 2.90 -15.06 20.62
N ARG A 24 4.15 -14.68 20.93
CA ARG A 24 4.93 -13.68 20.17
C ARG A 24 5.18 -14.04 18.70
N PRO A 25 5.84 -15.17 18.38
CA PRO A 25 6.14 -15.52 16.98
C PRO A 25 4.86 -15.81 16.18
N TRP A 26 3.83 -16.36 16.83
CA TRP A 26 2.54 -16.59 16.20
C TRP A 26 1.84 -15.28 15.84
N ALA A 27 1.76 -14.33 16.78
CA ALA A 27 1.19 -13.02 16.52
C ALA A 27 1.94 -12.27 15.41
N ALA A 28 3.28 -12.30 15.41
CA ALA A 28 4.09 -11.68 14.36
C ALA A 28 3.81 -12.27 12.97
N MET A 29 3.73 -13.60 12.86
CA MET A 29 3.43 -14.28 11.60
C MET A 29 2.02 -13.95 11.08
N VAL A 30 1.04 -13.91 11.99
CA VAL A 30 -0.35 -13.54 11.65
C VAL A 30 -0.44 -12.08 11.22
N MET A 31 0.13 -11.14 11.97
CA MET A 31 0.12 -9.72 11.64
C MET A 31 0.81 -9.44 10.30
N ALA A 32 1.99 -10.03 10.06
CA ALA A 32 2.71 -9.88 8.79
C ALA A 32 1.91 -10.44 7.61
N GLY A 33 1.30 -11.63 7.76
CA GLY A 33 0.46 -12.24 6.74
C GLY A 33 -0.78 -11.40 6.42
N LEU A 34 -1.44 -10.83 7.44
CA LEU A 34 -2.60 -9.96 7.27
C LEU A 34 -2.23 -8.62 6.62
N LEU A 35 -1.08 -8.04 6.95
CA LEU A 35 -0.58 -6.84 6.26
C LEU A 35 -0.28 -7.10 4.79
N LEU A 36 0.30 -8.27 4.47
CA LEU A 36 0.56 -8.65 3.09
C LEU A 36 -0.75 -8.88 2.32
N ALA A 37 -1.73 -9.53 2.94
CA ALA A 37 -3.07 -9.69 2.36
C ALA A 37 -3.75 -8.33 2.12
N MET A 38 -3.67 -7.43 3.10
CA MET A 38 -4.18 -6.06 2.96
C MET A 38 -3.52 -5.32 1.81
N ALA A 39 -2.20 -5.45 1.68
CA ALA A 39 -1.44 -4.82 0.61
C ALA A 39 -1.85 -5.36 -0.76
N ALA A 40 -1.94 -6.69 -0.90
CA ALA A 40 -2.34 -7.36 -2.13
C ALA A 40 -3.76 -6.98 -2.54
N GLU A 41 -4.72 -7.06 -1.63
CA GLU A 41 -6.12 -6.72 -1.88
C GLU A 41 -6.30 -5.25 -2.18
N GLY A 42 -5.66 -4.37 -1.41
CA GLY A 42 -5.69 -2.92 -1.67
C GLY A 42 -5.13 -2.59 -3.05
N GLY A 43 -4.05 -3.27 -3.49
CA GLY A 43 -3.50 -3.12 -4.83
C GLY A 43 -4.45 -3.60 -5.93
N VAL A 44 -5.11 -4.75 -5.72
CA VAL A 44 -6.11 -5.28 -6.67
C VAL A 44 -7.32 -4.35 -6.76
N PHE A 45 -7.87 -3.87 -5.65
CA PHE A 45 -8.97 -2.92 -5.65
C PHE A 45 -8.58 -1.60 -6.32
N ALA A 46 -7.40 -1.06 -6.01
CA ALA A 46 -6.86 0.13 -6.67
C ALA A 46 -6.70 -0.05 -8.18
N SER A 47 -6.37 -1.25 -8.65
CA SER A 47 -6.23 -1.53 -10.09
C SER A 47 -7.58 -1.58 -10.82
N ARG A 48 -8.64 -2.03 -10.13
CA ARG A 48 -9.97 -2.24 -10.74
C ARG A 48 -10.81 -0.97 -10.76
N ILE A 49 -10.58 -0.06 -9.81
CA ILE A 49 -11.42 1.11 -9.54
C ILE A 49 -11.73 1.98 -10.77
N PHE A 50 -10.76 2.22 -11.65
CA PHE A 50 -10.96 2.97 -12.90
C PHE A 50 -10.88 2.08 -14.15
N HIS A 51 -10.34 0.87 -14.00
CA HIS A 51 -10.20 -0.06 -15.11
C HIS A 51 -11.56 -0.56 -15.62
N ASP A 52 -12.47 -0.91 -14.72
CA ASP A 52 -13.79 -1.43 -15.08
C ASP A 52 -14.67 -0.37 -15.77
N GLU A 53 -14.53 0.90 -15.37
CA GLU A 53 -15.24 2.03 -15.99
C GLU A 53 -14.66 2.42 -17.33
N ARG A 54 -13.33 2.38 -17.48
CA ARG A 54 -12.68 2.62 -18.76
C ARG A 54 -13.00 1.50 -19.76
N LYS A 55 -13.06 0.24 -19.30
CA LYS A 55 -13.45 -0.90 -20.14
C LYS A 55 -14.90 -0.78 -20.60
N SER A 56 -15.79 -0.35 -19.70
CA SER A 56 -17.22 -0.15 -19.99
C SER A 56 -17.53 1.15 -20.73
N GLY A 57 -16.53 2.02 -20.95
CA GLY A 57 -16.72 3.33 -21.60
C GLY A 57 -17.56 4.32 -20.78
N THR A 58 -17.76 4.04 -19.49
CA THR A 58 -18.60 4.86 -18.60
C THR A 58 -17.83 5.98 -17.91
N LEU A 59 -16.49 5.97 -17.99
CA LEU A 59 -15.62 6.95 -17.36
C LEU A 59 -15.88 8.41 -17.83
N PRO A 60 -16.06 8.71 -19.14
CA PRO A 60 -16.37 10.08 -19.58
C PRO A 60 -17.77 10.52 -19.11
N VAL A 61 -18.73 9.59 -19.06
CA VAL A 61 -20.10 9.85 -18.59
C VAL A 61 -20.11 10.19 -17.09
N THR A 62 -19.33 9.49 -16.27
CA THR A 62 -19.22 9.81 -14.83
C THR A 62 -18.46 11.11 -14.58
N LEU A 63 -17.47 11.44 -15.42
CA LEU A 63 -16.75 12.71 -15.32
C LEU A 63 -17.54 13.92 -15.84
N GLY A 64 -18.61 13.70 -16.62
CA GLY A 64 -19.51 14.74 -17.12
C GLY A 64 -20.50 15.29 -16.09
N PHE A 65 -20.60 14.69 -14.90
CA PHE A 65 -21.44 15.24 -13.84
C PHE A 65 -20.91 16.60 -13.35
N PRO A 66 -21.80 17.53 -12.92
CA PRO A 66 -21.41 18.84 -12.38
C PRO A 66 -20.85 18.72 -10.95
N LEU A 67 -19.99 17.74 -10.73
CA LEU A 67 -19.29 17.49 -9.48
C LEU A 67 -17.79 17.58 -9.72
N PRO A 68 -17.01 18.09 -8.75
CA PRO A 68 -15.58 18.18 -8.93
C PRO A 68 -14.97 16.78 -9.00
N THR A 69 -14.10 16.55 -9.99
CA THR A 69 -13.47 15.25 -10.29
C THR A 69 -12.85 14.58 -9.06
N TRP A 70 -12.25 15.36 -8.15
CA TRP A 70 -11.65 14.82 -6.93
C TRP A 70 -12.66 14.12 -6.02
N ARG A 71 -13.91 14.59 -5.97
CA ARG A 71 -14.95 14.01 -5.12
C ARG A 71 -15.37 12.63 -5.62
N ILE A 72 -15.50 12.47 -6.93
CA ILE A 72 -15.82 11.17 -7.57
C ILE A 72 -14.71 10.16 -7.26
N VAL A 73 -13.45 10.59 -7.37
CA VAL A 73 -12.28 9.76 -7.04
C VAL A 73 -12.30 9.36 -5.56
N VAL A 74 -12.55 10.29 -4.65
CA VAL A 74 -12.59 10.02 -3.21
C VAL A 74 -13.75 9.10 -2.83
N GLU A 75 -14.95 9.29 -3.40
CA GLU A 75 -16.09 8.41 -3.14
C GLU A 75 -15.83 6.98 -3.62
N LYS A 76 -15.15 6.80 -4.76
CA LYS A 76 -14.73 5.47 -5.24
C LYS A 76 -13.65 4.85 -4.36
N LEU A 77 -12.66 5.64 -3.93
CA LEU A 77 -11.64 5.18 -3.01
C LEU A 77 -12.25 4.79 -1.66
N GLY A 78 -13.27 5.52 -1.20
CA GLY A 78 -14.08 5.16 -0.03
C GLY A 78 -14.82 3.84 -0.21
N GLY A 79 -15.38 3.59 -1.39
CA GLY A 79 -15.97 2.28 -1.73
C GLY A 79 -14.93 1.15 -1.71
N GLY A 80 -13.72 1.40 -2.21
CA GLY A 80 -12.61 0.45 -2.19
C GLY A 80 -12.05 0.20 -0.78
N SER A 81 -12.06 1.20 0.10
CA SER A 81 -11.60 1.03 1.49
C SER A 81 -12.59 0.22 2.33
N LEU A 82 -13.90 0.29 2.04
CA LEU A 82 -14.89 -0.59 2.65
C LEU A 82 -14.62 -2.07 2.33
N ALA A 83 -14.07 -2.38 1.15
CA ALA A 83 -13.70 -3.74 0.79
C ALA A 83 -12.52 -4.29 1.63
N LEU A 84 -11.73 -3.41 2.27
CA LEU A 84 -10.63 -3.79 3.17
C LEU A 84 -11.07 -4.01 4.62
N LEU A 85 -12.32 -3.66 4.98
CA LEU A 85 -12.87 -3.89 6.31
C LEU A 85 -12.66 -5.30 6.87
N PRO A 86 -12.88 -6.40 6.12
CA PRO A 86 -12.65 -7.75 6.67
C PRO A 86 -11.19 -7.97 7.08
N VAL A 87 -10.23 -7.50 6.28
CA VAL A 87 -8.80 -7.64 6.61
C VAL A 87 -8.45 -6.79 7.83
N ILE A 88 -8.96 -5.56 7.90
CA ILE A 88 -8.77 -4.67 9.06
C ILE A 88 -9.34 -5.30 10.33
N ALA A 89 -10.53 -5.90 10.26
CA ALA A 89 -11.14 -6.57 11.41
C ALA A 89 -10.29 -7.74 11.92
N TRP A 90 -9.75 -8.57 11.02
CA TRP A 90 -8.83 -9.65 11.40
C TRP A 90 -7.49 -9.15 11.92
N PHE A 91 -6.99 -8.04 11.38
CA PHE A 91 -5.77 -7.41 11.86
C PHE A 91 -5.94 -6.86 13.28
N LEU A 92 -7.07 -6.20 13.57
CA LEU A 92 -7.41 -5.76 14.93
C LEU A 92 -7.63 -6.92 15.90
N PHE A 93 -8.09 -8.08 15.41
CA PHE A 93 -8.12 -9.29 16.24
C PHE A 93 -6.70 -9.78 16.55
N ALA A 94 -5.80 -9.77 15.56
CA ALA A 94 -4.41 -10.17 15.74
C ALA A 94 -3.66 -9.27 16.74
N THR A 95 -3.93 -7.95 16.77
CA THR A 95 -3.33 -7.05 17.77
C THR A 95 -3.71 -7.39 19.20
N ARG A 96 -4.89 -7.99 19.42
CA ARG A 96 -5.31 -8.47 20.74
C ARG A 96 -4.61 -9.74 21.20
N ILE A 97 -3.94 -10.46 20.31
CA ILE A 97 -3.15 -11.65 20.66
C ILE A 97 -1.86 -11.24 21.38
N ASP A 98 -1.16 -10.24 20.86
CA ASP A 98 0.04 -9.65 21.48
C ASP A 98 0.21 -8.18 21.07
N GLU A 99 -0.02 -7.27 22.02
CA GLU A 99 0.11 -5.83 21.81
C GLU A 99 1.58 -5.39 21.63
N THR A 100 2.53 -6.13 22.21
CA THR A 100 3.96 -5.76 22.12
C THR A 100 4.47 -5.86 20.69
N VAL A 101 4.01 -6.87 19.95
CA VAL A 101 4.35 -7.04 18.54
C VAL A 101 3.80 -5.89 17.70
N PHE A 102 2.59 -5.40 18.00
CA PHE A 102 2.03 -4.24 17.32
C PHE A 102 2.82 -2.96 17.62
N GLN A 103 3.21 -2.75 18.89
CA GLN A 103 4.04 -1.61 19.29
C GLN A 103 5.41 -1.64 18.59
N ASP A 104 6.05 -2.80 18.54
CA ASP A 104 7.31 -2.99 17.82
C ASP A 104 7.12 -2.65 16.33
N LEU A 105 6.02 -3.08 15.72
CA LEU A 105 5.72 -2.84 14.31
C LEU A 105 5.47 -1.35 13.99
N VAL A 106 4.76 -0.64 14.86
CA VAL A 106 4.45 0.80 14.71
C VAL A 106 5.67 1.67 15.00
N THR A 107 6.56 1.22 15.88
CA THR A 107 7.76 1.98 16.26
C THR A 107 8.92 1.73 15.29
N ASP A 108 8.95 0.58 14.60
CA ASP A 108 9.98 0.25 13.61
C ASP A 108 9.88 1.14 12.35
N TYR A 109 10.90 1.96 12.12
CA TYR A 109 11.03 2.81 10.92
C TYR A 109 10.99 2.01 9.61
N ARG A 110 11.39 0.73 9.63
CA ARG A 110 11.38 -0.15 8.44
C ARG A 110 9.95 -0.40 7.99
N THR A 111 9.01 -0.58 8.93
CA THR A 111 7.59 -0.73 8.64
C THR A 111 7.04 0.50 7.93
N TRP A 112 7.41 1.70 8.41
CA TRP A 112 7.01 2.96 7.78
C TRP A 112 7.56 3.11 6.37
N MET A 113 8.83 2.72 6.14
CA MET A 113 9.38 2.71 4.78
C MET A 113 8.63 1.77 3.84
N VAL A 114 8.30 0.55 4.29
CA VAL A 114 7.49 -0.38 3.50
C VAL A 114 6.09 0.21 3.21
N GLY A 115 5.47 0.84 4.21
CA GLY A 115 4.18 1.53 4.05
C GLY A 115 4.23 2.68 3.02
N LEU A 116 5.29 3.48 3.03
CA LEU A 116 5.51 4.55 2.05
C LEU A 116 5.72 4.02 0.64
N VAL A 117 6.53 2.96 0.47
CA VAL A 117 6.71 2.29 -0.83
C VAL A 117 5.39 1.72 -1.33
N TYR A 118 4.60 1.10 -0.45
CA TYR A 118 3.26 0.63 -0.78
C TYR A 118 2.34 1.77 -1.22
N LEU A 119 2.39 2.91 -0.53
CA LEU A 119 1.61 4.09 -0.89
C LEU A 119 1.96 4.57 -2.30
N VAL A 120 3.24 4.65 -2.65
CA VAL A 120 3.69 4.95 -4.02
C VAL A 120 3.15 3.92 -5.01
N LEU A 121 3.24 2.62 -4.69
CA LEU A 121 2.73 1.55 -5.54
C LEU A 121 1.24 1.73 -5.81
N VAL A 122 0.42 2.00 -4.79
CA VAL A 122 -1.03 2.20 -4.96
C VAL A 122 -1.33 3.39 -5.86
N HIS A 123 -0.65 4.53 -5.67
CA HIS A 123 -0.83 5.71 -6.54
C HIS A 123 -0.43 5.43 -7.98
N LEU A 124 0.64 4.66 -8.16
CA LEU A 124 1.14 4.29 -9.48
C LEU A 124 0.19 3.30 -10.18
N VAL A 125 -0.37 2.33 -9.45
CA VAL A 125 -1.43 1.43 -9.95
C VAL A 125 -2.64 2.23 -10.42
N VAL A 126 -3.08 3.21 -9.62
CA VAL A 126 -4.21 4.09 -9.98
C VAL A 126 -3.91 4.86 -11.26
N LEU A 127 -2.73 5.50 -11.36
CA LEU A 127 -2.33 6.23 -12.56
C LEU A 127 -2.29 5.31 -13.80
N LEU A 128 -1.66 4.14 -13.68
CA LEU A 128 -1.53 3.20 -14.79
C LEU A 128 -2.86 2.60 -15.21
N SER A 129 -3.83 2.44 -14.30
CA SER A 129 -5.18 2.00 -14.65
C SER A 129 -5.88 2.95 -15.64
N LEU A 130 -5.50 4.24 -15.61
CA LEU A 130 -5.99 5.25 -16.56
C LEU A 130 -5.25 5.20 -17.91
N TYR A 131 -3.97 4.80 -17.93
CA TYR A 131 -3.17 4.73 -19.16
C TYR A 131 -3.34 3.40 -19.91
N VAL A 132 -3.28 2.28 -19.21
CA VAL A 132 -3.18 0.93 -19.81
C VAL A 132 -4.49 0.16 -19.68
N ARG A 133 -4.92 -0.49 -20.78
CA ARG A 133 -6.15 -1.28 -20.84
C ARG A 133 -6.04 -2.68 -20.24
N TRP A 134 -4.83 -3.21 -20.00
CA TRP A 134 -4.57 -4.52 -19.41
C TRP A 134 -3.24 -4.51 -18.64
N GLY A 135 -3.22 -5.03 -17.42
CA GLY A 135 -1.97 -5.24 -16.69
C GLY A 135 -1.38 -4.00 -15.99
N ALA A 136 -2.23 -3.04 -15.56
CA ALA A 136 -1.77 -1.90 -14.78
C ALA A 136 -1.03 -2.31 -13.49
N LEU A 137 -1.47 -3.39 -12.84
CA LEU A 137 -0.86 -3.92 -11.61
C LEU A 137 0.55 -4.51 -11.83
N PRO A 138 0.77 -5.47 -12.76
CA PRO A 138 2.12 -5.99 -13.00
C PRO A 138 3.08 -4.92 -13.54
N LEU A 139 2.58 -3.96 -14.33
CA LEU A 139 3.41 -2.85 -14.82
C LEU A 139 3.78 -1.89 -13.68
N ALA A 140 2.84 -1.59 -12.78
CA ALA A 140 3.14 -0.79 -11.59
C ALA A 140 4.17 -1.49 -10.68
N LEU A 141 4.02 -2.79 -10.49
CA LEU A 141 4.96 -3.58 -9.70
C LEU A 141 6.36 -3.59 -10.32
N ALA A 142 6.46 -3.78 -11.64
CA ALA A 142 7.73 -3.69 -12.37
C ALA A 142 8.39 -2.31 -12.21
N LEU A 143 7.61 -1.24 -12.33
CA LEU A 143 8.11 0.12 -12.14
C LEU A 143 8.58 0.36 -10.71
N VAL A 144 7.85 -0.10 -9.70
CA VAL A 144 8.28 0.01 -8.29
C VAL A 144 9.55 -0.79 -8.04
N VAL A 145 9.71 -1.98 -8.61
CA VAL A 145 10.95 -2.78 -8.50
C VAL A 145 12.13 -2.04 -9.14
N ILE A 146 11.94 -1.44 -10.32
CA ILE A 146 12.98 -0.64 -10.98
C ILE A 146 13.29 0.60 -10.15
N LEU A 147 12.27 1.31 -9.66
CA LEU A 147 12.43 2.52 -8.85
C LEU A 147 13.11 2.21 -7.51
N ALA A 148 12.80 1.09 -6.88
CA ALA A 148 13.46 0.64 -5.66
C ALA A 148 14.90 0.21 -5.95
N GLY A 149 15.14 -0.56 -7.01
CA GLY A 149 16.47 -1.03 -7.39
C GLY A 149 17.42 0.08 -7.80
N CYS A 150 16.94 1.09 -8.53
CA CYS A 150 17.75 2.24 -8.96
C CYS A 150 17.72 3.39 -7.95
N GLY A 151 16.61 3.59 -7.26
CA GLY A 151 16.43 4.67 -6.28
C GLY A 151 17.17 4.42 -4.97
N PHE A 152 17.24 3.18 -4.49
CA PHE A 152 17.96 2.83 -3.26
C PHE A 152 19.46 3.24 -3.30
N PRO A 153 20.25 2.91 -4.34
CA PRO A 153 21.64 3.35 -4.41
C PRO A 153 21.79 4.87 -4.62
N LEU A 154 20.84 5.51 -5.31
CA LEU A 154 20.83 6.97 -5.47
C LEU A 154 20.57 7.71 -4.15
N MET A 155 19.69 7.16 -3.30
CA MET A 155 19.33 7.72 -2.00
C MET A 155 20.36 7.39 -0.91
N TRP A 156 21.25 6.43 -1.15
CA TRP A 156 22.32 6.07 -0.21
C TRP A 156 23.27 7.24 0.09
N LEU A 157 23.63 8.04 -0.92
CA LEU A 157 24.55 9.17 -0.77
C LEU A 157 24.00 10.26 0.17
N PRO A 158 22.79 10.82 -0.04
CA PRO A 158 22.23 11.79 0.89
C PRO A 158 21.93 11.19 2.26
N ALA A 159 21.50 9.91 2.33
CA ALA A 159 21.24 9.24 3.60
C ALA A 159 22.50 9.10 4.47
N THR A 160 23.61 8.67 3.88
CA THR A 160 24.91 8.54 4.57
C THR A 160 25.52 9.89 4.92
N ALA A 161 25.39 10.90 4.04
CA ALA A 161 25.84 12.25 4.32
C ALA A 161 25.09 12.89 5.52
N LEU A 162 23.76 12.73 5.59
CA LEU A 162 22.98 13.20 6.74
C LEU A 162 23.26 12.41 8.02
N GLY A 163 23.41 11.09 7.92
CA GLY A 163 23.78 10.25 9.06
C GLY A 163 25.13 10.66 9.65
N ALA A 164 26.14 10.89 8.80
CA ALA A 164 27.45 11.34 9.23
C ALA A 164 27.44 12.75 9.85
N ALA A 165 26.59 13.65 9.34
CA ALA A 165 26.51 15.04 9.82
C ALA A 165 25.74 15.20 11.15
N THR A 166 24.75 14.33 11.40
CA THR A 166 23.85 14.45 12.56
C THR A 166 24.15 13.44 13.67
N GLY A 167 24.86 12.35 13.37
CA GLY A 167 25.15 11.28 14.32
C GLY A 167 23.92 10.49 14.77
N SER A 168 22.75 10.68 14.13
CA SER A 168 21.51 9.95 14.44
C SER A 168 21.11 9.05 13.27
N GLU A 169 20.72 7.81 13.59
CA GLU A 169 20.21 6.85 12.60
C GLU A 169 18.85 7.31 12.03
N ASP A 170 18.04 8.01 12.83
CA ASP A 170 16.73 8.54 12.43
C ASP A 170 16.85 9.60 11.31
N ALA A 171 17.92 10.38 11.31
CA ALA A 171 18.14 11.40 10.27
C ALA A 171 18.43 10.81 8.88
N MET A 172 18.84 9.54 8.81
CA MET A 172 19.10 8.85 7.55
C MET A 172 17.80 8.53 6.78
N VAL A 173 16.65 8.53 7.46
CA VAL A 173 15.34 8.17 6.89
C VAL A 173 14.62 9.39 6.29
N LEU A 174 14.93 10.60 6.75
CA LEU A 174 14.33 11.86 6.28
C LEU A 174 14.35 12.02 4.76
N PRO A 175 15.48 11.81 4.04
CA PRO A 175 15.52 11.94 2.58
C PRO A 175 14.55 11.01 1.87
N ALA A 176 14.39 9.78 2.36
CA ALA A 176 13.48 8.79 1.78
C ALA A 176 12.01 9.21 1.94
N ILE A 177 11.64 9.73 3.12
CA ILE A 177 10.29 10.24 3.39
C ILE A 177 9.97 11.42 2.47
N TYR A 178 10.89 12.39 2.36
CA TYR A 178 10.71 13.54 1.47
C TYR A 178 10.60 13.15 0.00
N ALA A 179 11.50 12.27 -0.48
CA ALA A 179 11.46 11.79 -1.86
C ALA A 179 10.15 11.06 -2.16
N CYS A 180 9.69 10.21 -1.23
CA CYS A 180 8.41 9.53 -1.35
C CYS A 180 7.24 10.51 -1.41
N GLY A 181 7.20 11.52 -0.53
CA GLY A 181 6.17 12.55 -0.53
C GLY A 181 6.11 13.34 -1.84
N VAL A 182 7.27 13.72 -2.39
CA VAL A 182 7.35 14.39 -3.70
C VAL A 182 6.83 13.50 -4.82
N VAL A 183 7.24 12.22 -4.85
CA VAL A 183 6.76 11.25 -5.85
C VAL A 183 5.24 11.10 -5.78
N VAL A 184 4.68 10.98 -4.58
CA VAL A 184 3.24 10.86 -4.36
C VAL A 184 2.50 12.12 -4.83
N ALA A 185 3.00 13.30 -4.50
CA ALA A 185 2.42 14.57 -4.95
C ALA A 185 2.43 14.69 -6.48
N VAL A 186 3.54 14.32 -7.13
CA VAL A 186 3.66 14.31 -8.59
C VAL A 186 2.70 13.30 -9.22
N LEU A 187 2.60 12.09 -8.66
CA LEU A 187 1.65 11.07 -9.12
C LEU A 187 0.20 11.56 -9.01
N LEU A 188 -0.18 12.17 -7.89
CA LEU A 188 -1.52 12.75 -7.70
C LEU A 188 -1.82 13.83 -8.73
N ALA A 189 -0.87 14.74 -8.98
CA ALA A 189 -1.01 15.77 -10.00
C ALA A 189 -1.22 15.17 -11.40
N MET A 190 -0.44 14.14 -11.76
CA MET A 190 -0.59 13.44 -13.04
C MET A 190 -1.93 12.71 -13.18
N ILE A 191 -2.42 12.08 -12.10
CA ILE A 191 -3.75 11.44 -12.08
C ILE A 191 -4.83 12.48 -12.39
N VAL A 192 -4.80 13.64 -11.72
CA VAL A 192 -5.79 14.70 -11.92
C VAL A 192 -5.74 15.25 -13.35
N LEU A 193 -4.55 15.51 -13.88
CA LEU A 193 -4.38 15.99 -15.26
C LEU A 193 -4.91 14.97 -16.27
N ARG A 194 -4.65 13.67 -16.07
CA ARG A 194 -5.13 12.63 -16.96
C ARG A 194 -6.65 12.47 -16.90
N LEU A 195 -7.25 12.54 -15.73
CA LEU A 195 -8.71 12.51 -15.57
C LEU A 195 -9.38 13.69 -16.30
N LYS A 196 -8.81 14.90 -16.19
CA LYS A 196 -9.31 16.06 -16.93
C LYS A 196 -9.21 15.89 -18.45
N ALA A 197 -8.12 15.30 -18.93
CA ALA A 197 -7.96 15.02 -20.36
C ALA A 197 -9.00 14.02 -20.87
N VAL A 198 -9.27 12.95 -20.12
CA VAL A 198 -10.29 11.95 -20.50
C VAL A 198 -11.72 12.50 -20.42
N ALA A 199 -11.98 13.46 -19.53
CA ALA A 199 -13.28 14.14 -19.49
C ALA A 199 -13.54 15.06 -20.71
N ALA A 200 -12.49 15.43 -21.45
CA ALA A 200 -12.57 16.29 -22.63
C ALA A 200 -12.60 15.51 -23.95
N GLU A 201 -12.42 14.18 -23.91
CA GLU A 201 -12.58 13.25 -25.05
C GLU A 201 -14.05 12.87 -25.24
#